data_AF-A0A1B8A483-F1
#
_entry.id   AF-A0A1B8A483-F1
#
_cell.length_a   1.000
_cell.length_b   1.000
_cell.length_c   1.000
_cell.angle_alpha   90.00
_cell.angle_beta   90.00
_cell.angle_gamma   90.00
#
_symmetry.space_group_name_H-M   'P 1'
#
loop_
_entity.id
_entity.type
_entity.pdbx_description
1 polymer ?
#
loop_
_entity_poly.entity_id
_entity_poly.type
_entity_poly.pdbx_seq_one_letter_code
_entity_poly.pdbx_strand_id
1 'polypeptide(L)'
;MEVLDDFGLIASNKVGCIILDNAASNEGAVEAIGHKLQWQNPASRRIRCFGHILHLVAKALLFIKDSNTLEDLDADDFTEWTKRGPVGKLHNLVVWVNRSNKATAILRKIQDEDPDKSYPGTLDVVLDNGTRWLSQYYMIERAIKLRRYLEELIDITIQSSRKFQRPRSTRTQPPSRLPRCLEEANLLSDADWDALSWFRDILRMFDSCLLRLEGDCQLRVRKGGVEAQYGIIWQVAVAYEFLLSTLEKAKTEATHRVEPSYYSSCVNSAWAKLNKYYTKLDETPIYYAATVLHPGIQWSFLTKAYGEKEEWLFAARQLIQKLWEEEYRDLPAQWEISSSNLPAAVRAREYNPFDSFQDELISSTRHGHNEATDELERWLSIKQDIYTTYHNPLEYWSAKRFE
;
A
#
# COMPACT_ATOMS: atom_id res chain seq x y z
N MET A 1 15.95 22.49 -5.36
CA MET A 1 17.37 22.61 -5.72
C MET A 1 18.18 23.14 -4.56
N GLU A 2 17.83 24.30 -4.01
CA GLU A 2 18.47 24.89 -2.82
C GLU A 2 18.75 23.85 -1.71
N VAL A 3 17.75 23.05 -1.32
CA VAL A 3 17.94 21.97 -0.33
C VAL A 3 19.05 20.95 -0.70
N LEU A 4 19.18 20.56 -1.97
CA LEU A 4 20.22 19.60 -2.37
C LEU A 4 21.61 20.27 -2.38
N ASP A 5 21.66 21.55 -2.72
CA ASP A 5 22.88 22.36 -2.72
C ASP A 5 23.35 22.66 -1.29
N ASP A 6 22.44 23.02 -0.39
CA ASP A 6 22.72 23.32 1.03
C ASP A 6 23.34 22.13 1.76
N PHE A 7 22.92 20.91 1.39
CA PHE A 7 23.49 19.66 1.92
C PHE A 7 24.70 19.15 1.11
N GLY A 8 25.16 19.91 0.10
CA GLY A 8 26.31 19.58 -0.73
C GLY A 8 26.12 18.32 -1.59
N LEU A 9 24.89 17.84 -1.78
CA LEU A 9 24.59 16.58 -2.46
C LEU A 9 24.79 16.65 -3.97
N ILE A 10 24.62 17.85 -4.55
CA ILE A 10 24.88 18.09 -5.97
C ILE A 10 26.37 18.07 -6.25
N ALA A 11 27.15 18.88 -5.52
CA ALA A 11 28.61 18.96 -5.69
C ALA A 11 29.32 17.62 -5.44
N SER A 12 28.79 16.80 -4.53
CA SER A 12 29.35 15.48 -4.20
C SER A 12 28.76 14.32 -5.02
N ASN A 13 27.83 14.58 -5.93
CA ASN A 13 27.13 13.58 -6.74
C ASN A 13 26.58 12.39 -5.92
N LYS A 14 25.94 12.67 -4.77
CA LYS A 14 25.49 11.65 -3.81
C LYS A 14 24.02 11.27 -3.92
N VAL A 15 23.30 11.76 -4.93
CA VAL A 15 21.88 11.46 -5.16
C VAL A 15 21.78 10.38 -6.24
N GLY A 16 21.33 9.18 -5.86
CA GLY A 16 21.20 8.05 -6.79
C GLY A 16 19.82 7.89 -7.44
N CYS A 17 18.74 8.22 -6.71
CA CYS A 17 17.35 8.10 -7.14
C CYS A 17 16.48 9.09 -6.36
N ILE A 18 15.28 9.37 -6.87
CA ILE A 18 14.27 10.21 -6.21
C ILE A 18 12.94 9.46 -6.16
N ILE A 19 12.31 9.41 -4.98
CA ILE A 19 11.00 8.78 -4.76
C ILE A 19 9.92 9.88 -4.75
N LEU A 20 8.94 9.78 -5.65
CA LEU A 20 7.82 10.74 -5.75
C LEU A 20 6.50 10.03 -6.01
N ASP A 21 5.38 10.69 -5.70
CA ASP A 21 4.06 10.22 -6.14
C ASP A 21 3.93 10.25 -7.68
N ASN A 22 2.78 9.78 -8.18
CA ASN A 22 2.55 9.63 -9.62
C ASN A 22 1.97 10.89 -10.30
N ALA A 23 2.04 12.06 -9.67
CA ALA A 23 1.66 13.31 -10.34
C ALA A 23 2.51 13.53 -11.60
N ALA A 24 1.88 14.07 -12.65
CA ALA A 24 2.52 14.36 -13.92
C ALA A 24 3.60 15.46 -13.79
N SER A 25 3.38 16.44 -12.91
CA SER A 25 4.36 17.50 -12.59
C SER A 25 5.71 16.97 -12.11
N ASN A 26 5.73 15.77 -11.50
CA ASN A 26 6.95 15.15 -11.02
C ASN A 26 7.85 14.64 -12.15
N GLU A 27 7.34 14.45 -13.37
CA GLU A 27 8.18 14.12 -14.53
C GLU A 27 9.12 15.28 -14.84
N GLY A 28 8.58 16.49 -15.00
CA GLY A 28 9.39 17.69 -15.23
C GLY A 28 10.33 18.02 -14.06
N ALA A 29 9.90 17.74 -12.81
CA ALA A 29 10.75 17.93 -11.65
C ALA A 29 11.98 16.99 -11.66
N VAL A 30 11.78 15.71 -11.97
CA VAL A 30 12.88 14.74 -12.05
C VAL A 30 13.84 15.08 -13.18
N GLU A 31 13.32 15.46 -14.35
CA GLU A 31 14.17 15.89 -15.47
C GLU A 31 15.04 17.10 -15.10
N ALA A 32 14.45 18.14 -14.49
CA ALA A 32 15.18 19.33 -14.07
C ALA A 32 16.26 19.02 -13.01
N ILE A 33 15.95 18.13 -12.06
CA ILE A 33 16.91 17.71 -11.03
C ILE A 33 18.02 16.85 -11.66
N GLY A 34 17.65 15.90 -12.52
CA GLY A 34 18.59 15.00 -13.18
C GLY A 34 19.58 15.71 -14.09
N HIS A 35 19.16 16.74 -14.82
CA HIS A 35 20.08 17.58 -15.59
C HIS A 35 21.13 18.28 -14.72
N LYS A 36 20.74 18.79 -13.55
CA LYS A 36 21.67 19.42 -12.60
C LYS A 36 22.62 18.40 -11.95
N LEU A 37 22.14 17.17 -11.74
CA LEU A 37 22.95 16.05 -11.24
C LEU A 37 23.72 15.32 -12.34
N GLN A 38 23.60 15.76 -13.60
CA GLN A 38 24.24 15.14 -14.77
C GLN A 38 23.89 13.66 -14.96
N TRP A 39 22.66 13.26 -14.60
CA TRP A 39 22.16 11.93 -14.90
C TRP A 39 22.00 11.73 -16.41
N GLN A 40 22.50 10.61 -16.93
CA GLN A 40 22.37 10.26 -18.34
C GLN A 40 20.90 10.03 -18.73
N ASN A 41 20.13 9.42 -17.83
CA ASN A 41 18.70 9.16 -17.99
C ASN A 41 17.95 9.52 -16.70
N PRO A 42 17.46 10.76 -16.55
CA PRO A 42 16.74 11.17 -15.33
C PRO A 42 15.49 10.34 -15.05
N ALA A 43 14.73 9.96 -16.09
CA ALA A 43 13.52 9.16 -15.95
C ALA A 43 13.78 7.81 -15.26
N SER A 44 14.94 7.17 -15.53
CA SER A 44 15.29 5.88 -14.92
C SER A 44 15.67 5.97 -13.44
N ARG A 45 15.79 7.18 -12.89
CA ARG A 45 16.09 7.46 -11.48
C ARG A 45 14.86 7.82 -10.66
N ARG A 46 13.68 7.88 -11.30
CA ARG A 46 12.41 8.12 -10.60
C ARG A 46 11.84 6.82 -10.06
N ILE A 47 11.93 6.65 -8.75
CA ILE A 47 11.17 5.62 -8.04
C ILE A 47 9.75 6.15 -7.81
N ARG A 48 8.75 5.35 -8.16
CA ARG A 48 7.35 5.70 -7.93
C ARG A 48 6.96 5.30 -6.51
N CYS A 49 6.30 6.20 -5.79
CA CYS A 49 5.85 5.97 -4.42
C CYS A 49 4.85 4.80 -4.37
N PHE A 50 5.26 3.70 -3.73
CA PHE A 50 4.45 2.48 -3.68
C PHE A 50 3.15 2.67 -2.89
N GLY A 51 3.17 3.39 -1.76
CA GLY A 51 1.97 3.70 -0.99
C GLY A 51 0.92 4.45 -1.81
N HIS A 52 1.34 5.41 -2.64
CA HIS A 52 0.44 6.11 -3.55
C HIS A 52 -0.13 5.17 -4.63
N ILE A 53 0.66 4.22 -5.14
CA ILE A 53 0.17 3.19 -6.08
C ILE A 53 -0.90 2.31 -5.41
N LEU A 54 -0.65 1.83 -4.18
CA LEU A 54 -1.63 1.03 -3.42
C LEU A 54 -2.95 1.78 -3.25
N HIS A 55 -2.89 3.08 -2.94
CA HIS A 55 -4.07 3.93 -2.85
C HIS A 55 -4.86 4.00 -4.16
N LEU A 56 -4.18 4.20 -5.29
CA LEU A 56 -4.82 4.23 -6.61
C LEU A 56 -5.48 2.89 -6.97
N VAL A 57 -4.85 1.77 -6.62
CA VAL A 57 -5.38 0.43 -6.86
C VAL A 57 -6.58 0.16 -5.95
N ALA A 58 -6.50 0.52 -4.66
CA ALA A 58 -7.61 0.41 -3.73
C ALA A 58 -8.83 1.23 -4.19
N LYS A 59 -8.62 2.46 -4.66
CA LYS A 59 -9.71 3.25 -5.27
C LYS A 59 -10.32 2.55 -6.49
N ALA A 60 -9.49 1.97 -7.37
CA ALA A 60 -9.97 1.23 -8.53
C ALA A 60 -10.75 -0.05 -8.15
N LEU A 61 -10.42 -0.65 -7.00
CA LEU A 61 -11.17 -1.79 -6.43
C LEU A 61 -12.55 -1.35 -5.93
N LEU A 62 -12.61 -0.24 -5.20
CA LEU A 62 -13.82 0.19 -4.49
C LEU A 62 -14.79 0.98 -5.39
N PHE A 63 -14.29 1.71 -6.38
CA PHE A 63 -15.06 2.67 -7.18
C PHE A 63 -14.85 2.46 -8.68
N ILE A 64 -15.66 1.59 -9.28
CA ILE A 64 -15.63 1.30 -10.73
C ILE A 64 -15.90 2.59 -11.53
N LYS A 65 -15.06 2.87 -12.53
CA LYS A 65 -15.19 3.96 -13.54
C LYS A 65 -15.13 5.43 -13.07
N ASP A 66 -15.03 5.71 -11.78
CA ASP A 66 -15.08 7.07 -11.22
C ASP A 66 -13.87 7.46 -10.35
N SER A 67 -12.71 6.79 -10.48
CA SER A 67 -11.56 7.03 -9.60
C SER A 67 -11.05 8.48 -9.62
N ASN A 68 -11.15 9.16 -10.76
CA ASN A 68 -10.69 10.54 -10.91
C ASN A 68 -11.71 11.57 -10.42
N THR A 69 -13.01 11.24 -10.37
CA THR A 69 -14.07 12.15 -9.89
C THR A 69 -14.27 12.09 -8.38
N LEU A 70 -13.61 11.14 -7.70
CA LEU A 70 -13.72 10.96 -6.25
C LEU A 70 -12.85 11.93 -5.45
N GLU A 71 -11.74 12.41 -6.01
CA GLU A 71 -10.79 13.28 -5.28
C GLU A 71 -11.35 14.68 -5.02
N ASP A 72 -12.19 15.16 -5.93
CA ASP A 72 -12.88 16.45 -5.83
C ASP A 72 -14.30 16.34 -5.25
N LEU A 73 -14.72 15.12 -4.86
CA LEU A 73 -16.06 14.90 -4.35
C LEU A 73 -16.18 15.41 -2.90
N ASP A 74 -17.11 16.33 -2.68
CA ASP A 74 -17.43 16.81 -1.34
C ASP A 74 -17.87 15.64 -0.44
N ALA A 75 -17.27 15.54 0.74
CA ALA A 75 -17.64 14.55 1.75
C ALA A 75 -19.11 14.68 2.21
N ASP A 76 -19.74 15.84 1.98
CA ASP A 76 -21.15 16.08 2.27
C ASP A 76 -22.11 15.80 1.10
N ASP A 77 -21.60 15.48 -0.10
CA ASP A 77 -22.47 15.13 -1.23
C ASP A 77 -22.99 13.69 -1.10
N PHE A 78 -23.89 13.50 -0.14
CA PHE A 78 -24.43 12.19 0.19
C PHE A 78 -25.12 11.53 -1.01
N THR A 79 -25.68 12.32 -1.93
CA THR A 79 -26.35 11.80 -3.12
C THR A 79 -25.35 11.10 -4.03
N GLU A 80 -24.20 11.74 -4.28
CA GLU A 80 -23.18 11.20 -5.16
C GLU A 80 -22.46 10.03 -4.50
N TRP A 81 -22.16 10.12 -3.20
CA TRP A 81 -21.60 9.00 -2.44
C TRP A 81 -22.50 7.77 -2.44
N THR A 82 -23.82 7.89 -2.28
CA THR A 82 -24.73 6.73 -2.35
C THR A 82 -24.60 5.97 -3.67
N LYS A 83 -24.34 6.65 -4.80
CA LYS A 83 -24.18 5.98 -6.12
C LYS A 83 -22.94 5.11 -6.20
N ARG A 84 -21.98 5.29 -5.28
CA ARG A 84 -20.73 4.52 -5.21
C ARG A 84 -20.88 3.18 -4.48
N GLY A 85 -22.12 2.73 -4.27
CA GLY A 85 -22.44 1.41 -3.73
C GLY A 85 -22.20 1.31 -2.21
N PRO A 86 -21.89 0.10 -1.70
CA PRO A 86 -21.79 -0.15 -0.26
C PRO A 86 -20.80 0.76 0.47
N VAL A 87 -19.65 1.03 -0.15
CA VAL A 87 -18.60 1.89 0.43
C VAL A 87 -19.07 3.34 0.56
N GLY A 88 -19.81 3.84 -0.43
CA GLY A 88 -20.33 5.20 -0.40
C GLY A 88 -21.49 5.40 0.57
N LYS A 89 -22.37 4.39 0.72
CA LYS A 89 -23.35 4.37 1.83
C LYS A 89 -22.66 4.40 3.18
N LEU A 90 -21.59 3.62 3.35
CA LEU A 90 -20.80 3.62 4.59
C LEU A 90 -20.14 4.98 4.84
N HIS A 91 -19.55 5.59 3.82
CA HIS A 91 -18.98 6.94 3.91
C HIS A 91 -20.02 7.92 4.49
N ASN A 92 -21.22 7.97 3.91
CA ASN A 92 -22.30 8.85 4.38
C ASN A 92 -22.69 8.61 5.84
N LEU A 93 -22.77 7.35 6.26
CA LEU A 93 -23.05 7.00 7.66
C LEU A 93 -21.94 7.51 8.57
N VAL A 94 -20.68 7.23 8.23
CA VAL A 94 -19.50 7.60 9.01
C VAL A 94 -19.36 9.13 9.10
N VAL A 95 -19.54 9.85 8.00
CA VAL A 95 -19.54 11.33 7.96
C VAL A 95 -20.61 11.90 8.87
N TRP A 96 -21.84 11.38 8.81
CA TRP A 96 -22.91 11.83 9.69
C TRP A 96 -22.61 11.57 11.18
N VAL A 97 -22.14 10.36 11.52
CA VAL A 97 -21.81 9.99 12.91
C VAL A 97 -20.69 10.87 13.45
N ASN A 98 -19.64 11.11 12.65
CA ASN A 98 -18.49 11.92 13.04
C ASN A 98 -18.87 13.38 13.31
N ARG A 99 -19.78 13.95 12.52
CA ARG A 99 -20.17 15.36 12.59
C ARG A 99 -21.29 15.66 13.58
N SER A 100 -22.02 14.63 14.02
CA SER A 100 -23.13 14.77 14.95
C SER A 100 -22.70 14.45 16.38
N ASN A 101 -22.44 15.48 17.20
CA ASN A 101 -22.14 15.33 18.63
C ASN A 101 -23.14 14.41 19.35
N LYS A 102 -24.42 14.49 18.97
CA LYS A 102 -25.47 13.62 19.49
C LYS A 102 -25.25 12.16 19.09
N ALA A 103 -24.97 11.90 17.81
CA ALA A 103 -24.72 10.54 17.32
C ALA A 103 -23.46 9.95 17.95
N THR A 104 -22.38 10.72 18.03
CA THR A 104 -21.13 10.32 18.70
C THR A 104 -21.37 9.99 20.18
N ALA A 105 -22.11 10.83 20.91
CA ALA A 105 -22.41 10.59 22.32
C ALA A 105 -23.25 9.32 22.52
N ILE A 106 -24.25 9.08 21.68
CA ILE A 106 -25.06 7.85 21.71
C ILE A 106 -24.19 6.63 21.39
N LEU A 107 -23.37 6.69 20.33
CA LEU A 107 -22.48 5.60 19.94
C LEU A 107 -21.52 5.20 21.06
N ARG A 108 -20.94 6.18 21.77
CA ARG A 108 -20.06 5.94 22.92
C ARG A 108 -20.83 5.34 24.09
N LYS A 109 -22.02 5.87 24.39
CA LYS A 109 -22.86 5.38 25.48
C LYS A 109 -23.24 3.91 25.30
N ILE A 110 -23.71 3.52 24.12
CA ILE A 110 -24.09 2.12 23.85
C ILE A 110 -22.88 1.19 24.02
N GLN A 111 -21.70 1.62 23.58
CA GLN A 111 -20.46 0.87 23.79
C GLN A 111 -20.07 0.75 25.27
N ASP A 112 -20.27 1.79 26.08
CA ASP A 112 -19.93 1.77 27.51
C ASP A 112 -20.88 0.90 28.34
N GLU A 113 -22.13 0.79 27.91
CA GLU A 113 -23.14 -0.06 28.55
C GLU A 113 -22.99 -1.55 28.19
N ASP A 114 -22.07 -1.89 27.29
CA ASP A 114 -21.84 -3.25 26.81
C ASP A 114 -20.73 -3.97 27.57
N PRO A 115 -21.06 -4.94 28.43
CA PRO A 115 -20.08 -5.67 29.23
C PRO A 115 -19.24 -6.64 28.41
N ASP A 116 -19.68 -7.05 27.22
CA ASP A 116 -19.04 -8.08 26.39
C ASP A 116 -18.12 -7.49 25.32
N LYS A 117 -17.89 -6.16 25.35
CA LYS A 117 -17.03 -5.46 24.39
C LYS A 117 -15.56 -5.91 24.52
N SER A 118 -14.98 -6.32 23.40
CA SER A 118 -13.62 -6.88 23.33
C SER A 118 -12.47 -5.87 23.39
N TYR A 119 -12.73 -4.61 23.73
CA TYR A 119 -11.74 -3.54 23.76
C TYR A 119 -12.03 -2.52 24.86
N PRO A 120 -10.98 -1.88 25.42
CA PRO A 120 -11.15 -0.89 26.48
C PRO A 120 -11.71 0.43 25.95
N GLY A 121 -12.52 1.11 26.77
CA GLY A 121 -13.11 2.41 26.43
C GLY A 121 -14.03 2.36 25.20
N THR A 122 -14.24 3.50 24.54
CA THR A 122 -15.08 3.60 23.34
C THR A 122 -14.25 3.89 22.10
N LEU A 123 -14.68 3.37 20.97
CA LEU A 123 -14.12 3.71 19.67
C LEU A 123 -15.07 4.64 18.90
N ASP A 124 -14.51 5.68 18.30
CA ASP A 124 -15.22 6.51 17.32
C ASP A 124 -15.10 5.90 15.90
N VAL A 125 -15.95 6.37 15.00
CA VAL A 125 -15.81 6.08 13.56
C VAL A 125 -14.54 6.72 12.99
N VAL A 126 -13.97 6.10 11.96
CA VAL A 126 -12.78 6.61 11.25
C VAL A 126 -13.22 7.15 9.90
N LEU A 127 -13.01 8.44 9.66
CA LEU A 127 -13.27 9.05 8.36
C LEU A 127 -12.22 8.62 7.35
N ASP A 128 -12.68 8.22 6.17
CA ASP A 128 -11.80 8.15 5.01
C ASP A 128 -11.41 9.57 4.55
N ASN A 129 -10.35 9.64 3.76
CA ASN A 129 -9.82 10.89 3.26
C ASN A 129 -9.05 10.66 1.95
N GLY A 130 -9.04 11.67 1.08
CA GLY A 130 -8.41 11.54 -0.24
C GLY A 130 -6.88 11.41 -0.19
N THR A 131 -6.23 11.86 0.89
CA THR A 131 -4.78 12.13 0.96
C THR A 131 -3.96 11.09 1.72
N ARG A 132 -4.57 10.30 2.61
CA ARG A 132 -3.92 9.19 3.33
C ARG A 132 -4.21 7.88 2.62
N TRP A 133 -3.16 7.09 2.44
CA TRP A 133 -3.25 5.80 1.76
C TRP A 133 -4.15 4.83 2.53
N LEU A 134 -4.96 4.08 1.78
CA LEU A 134 -5.88 3.07 2.31
C LEU A 134 -6.87 3.61 3.37
N SER A 135 -7.20 4.90 3.33
CA SER A 135 -8.14 5.49 4.29
C SER A 135 -9.52 4.82 4.30
N GLN A 136 -10.01 4.38 3.13
CA GLN A 136 -11.26 3.61 3.02
C GLN A 136 -11.15 2.24 3.70
N TYR A 137 -9.98 1.58 3.66
CA TYR A 137 -9.78 0.32 4.38
C TYR A 137 -9.96 0.52 5.89
N TYR A 138 -9.31 1.53 6.48
CA TYR A 138 -9.43 1.80 7.91
C TYR A 138 -10.84 2.24 8.31
N MET A 139 -11.56 2.98 7.45
CA MET A 139 -12.97 3.28 7.64
C MET A 139 -13.82 2.00 7.69
N ILE A 140 -13.67 1.12 6.70
CA ILE A 140 -14.40 -0.13 6.59
C ILE A 140 -14.08 -1.05 7.78
N GLU A 141 -12.81 -1.23 8.11
CA GLU A 141 -12.37 -2.06 9.23
C GLU A 141 -12.93 -1.55 10.56
N ARG A 142 -12.90 -0.23 10.80
CA ARG A 142 -13.51 0.37 12.00
C ARG A 142 -15.02 0.17 12.01
N ALA A 143 -15.70 0.36 10.88
CA ALA A 143 -17.13 0.23 10.78
C ALA A 143 -17.60 -1.20 11.05
N ILE A 144 -16.91 -2.20 10.49
CA ILE A 144 -17.20 -3.62 10.76
C ILE A 144 -17.05 -3.93 12.25
N LYS A 145 -15.98 -3.42 12.90
CA LYS A 145 -15.78 -3.58 14.36
C LYS A 145 -16.89 -2.91 15.18
N LEU A 146 -17.49 -1.85 14.65
CA LEU A 146 -18.57 -1.09 15.29
C LEU A 146 -19.97 -1.50 14.81
N ARG A 147 -20.11 -2.49 13.92
CA ARG A 147 -21.35 -2.78 13.18
C ARG A 147 -22.59 -2.82 14.08
N ARG A 148 -22.56 -3.66 15.13
CA ARG A 148 -23.68 -3.80 16.08
C ARG A 148 -24.11 -2.46 16.70
N TYR A 149 -23.15 -1.62 17.06
CA TYR A 149 -23.39 -0.34 17.71
C TYR A 149 -23.87 0.72 16.73
N LEU A 150 -23.41 0.66 15.48
CA LEU A 150 -23.88 1.53 14.41
C LEU A 150 -25.33 1.19 14.05
N GLU A 151 -25.68 -0.09 13.95
CA GLU A 151 -27.06 -0.53 13.72
C GLU A 151 -27.99 -0.09 14.86
N GLU A 152 -27.58 -0.25 16.12
CA GLU A 152 -28.36 0.21 17.28
C GLU A 152 -28.51 1.75 17.33
N LEU A 153 -27.44 2.50 17.00
CA LEU A 153 -27.47 3.95 16.88
C LEU A 153 -28.49 4.41 15.82
N ILE A 154 -28.51 3.73 14.66
CA ILE A 154 -29.45 4.00 13.57
C ILE A 154 -30.88 3.80 14.08
N ASP A 155 -31.16 2.67 14.73
CA ASP A 155 -32.48 2.35 15.27
C ASP A 155 -32.96 3.38 16.30
N ILE A 156 -32.11 3.73 17.27
CA ILE A 156 -32.41 4.76 18.28
C ILE A 156 -32.74 6.09 17.60
N THR A 157 -31.99 6.46 16.56
CA THR A 157 -32.16 7.72 15.84
C THR A 157 -33.47 7.74 15.05
N ILE A 158 -33.77 6.66 14.31
CA ILE A 158 -35.01 6.52 13.53
C ILE A 158 -36.23 6.53 14.46
N GLN A 159 -36.20 5.74 15.54
CA GLN A 159 -37.29 5.67 16.51
C GLN A 159 -37.54 7.02 17.19
N SER A 160 -36.47 7.73 17.56
CA SER A 160 -36.57 9.08 18.12
C SER A 160 -37.25 10.03 17.15
N SER A 161 -36.83 10.03 15.87
CA SER A 161 -37.43 10.88 14.83
C SER A 161 -38.93 10.61 14.64
N ARG A 162 -39.33 9.34 14.59
CA ARG A 162 -40.75 8.94 14.48
C ARG A 162 -41.60 9.42 15.67
N LYS A 163 -41.07 9.42 16.89
CA LYS A 163 -41.77 9.94 18.08
C LYS A 163 -42.03 11.45 17.99
N PHE A 164 -41.10 12.21 17.40
CA PHE A 164 -41.23 13.67 17.23
C PHE A 164 -42.15 14.08 16.06
N GLN A 165 -42.43 13.18 15.11
CA GLN A 165 -43.34 13.43 13.98
C GLN A 165 -44.83 13.25 14.32
N ARG A 166 -45.18 12.72 15.51
CA ARG A 166 -46.59 12.64 15.94
C ARG A 166 -47.16 14.06 16.12
N PRO A 167 -48.38 14.35 15.62
CA PRO A 167 -48.92 15.70 15.61
C PRO A 167 -49.21 16.17 17.04
N ARG A 168 -48.32 17.01 17.58
CA ARG A 168 -48.70 17.94 18.65
C ARG A 168 -49.26 19.19 17.96
N SER A 169 -50.50 19.52 18.27
CA SER A 169 -51.37 20.49 17.60
C SER A 169 -50.89 21.94 17.53
N THR A 170 -49.62 22.25 17.84
CA THR A 170 -49.16 23.64 18.06
C THR A 170 -47.67 23.84 17.78
N ARG A 171 -47.12 23.31 16.67
CA ARG A 171 -45.71 23.56 16.31
C ARG A 171 -45.53 24.27 14.97
N THR A 172 -45.00 25.50 15.02
CA THR A 172 -44.57 26.37 13.91
C THR A 172 -43.16 26.06 13.39
N GLN A 173 -42.53 24.99 13.87
CA GLN A 173 -41.20 24.54 13.44
C GLN A 173 -41.34 23.29 12.58
N PRO A 174 -40.67 23.19 11.43
CA PRO A 174 -40.74 22.00 10.59
C PRO A 174 -40.26 20.76 11.38
N PRO A 175 -40.85 19.58 11.15
CA PRO A 175 -40.41 18.35 11.82
C PRO A 175 -38.92 18.13 11.53
N SER A 176 -38.14 17.75 12.54
CA SER A 176 -36.73 17.42 12.35
C SER A 176 -36.63 16.29 11.34
N ARG A 177 -36.20 16.61 10.12
CA ARG A 177 -36.05 15.63 9.04
C ARG A 177 -34.96 14.64 9.42
N LEU A 178 -35.22 13.36 9.21
CA LEU A 178 -34.23 12.31 9.40
C LEU A 178 -32.98 12.62 8.53
N PRO A 179 -31.75 12.40 9.02
CA PRO A 179 -30.55 12.53 8.19
C PRO A 179 -30.67 11.70 6.91
N ARG A 180 -30.23 12.23 5.77
CA ARG A 180 -30.42 11.58 4.45
C ARG A 180 -29.81 10.18 4.40
N CYS A 181 -28.66 9.98 5.04
CA CYS A 181 -28.00 8.68 5.14
C CYS A 181 -28.81 7.61 5.91
N LEU A 182 -29.82 8.02 6.68
CA LEU A 182 -30.72 7.13 7.42
C LEU A 182 -32.09 6.95 6.73
N GLU A 183 -32.30 7.55 5.56
CA GLU A 183 -33.45 7.23 4.71
C GLU A 183 -33.35 5.77 4.25
N GLU A 184 -34.48 5.06 4.13
CA GLU A 184 -34.54 3.61 3.93
C GLU A 184 -33.69 3.12 2.74
N ALA A 185 -33.71 3.86 1.63
CA ALA A 185 -32.91 3.53 0.44
C ALA A 185 -31.38 3.66 0.64
N ASN A 186 -30.94 4.38 1.68
CA ASN A 186 -29.52 4.65 1.97
C ASN A 186 -28.96 3.79 3.10
N LEU A 187 -29.81 3.01 3.78
CA LEU A 187 -29.35 2.09 4.82
C LEU A 187 -28.44 1.00 4.24
N LEU A 188 -27.44 0.61 5.03
CA LEU A 188 -26.59 -0.55 4.75
C LEU A 188 -27.40 -1.82 5.03
N SER A 189 -27.63 -2.60 3.99
CA SER A 189 -28.22 -3.94 4.07
C SER A 189 -27.17 -4.98 4.50
N ASP A 190 -27.61 -6.20 4.83
CA ASP A 190 -26.68 -7.32 5.08
C ASP A 190 -25.77 -7.60 3.89
N ALA A 191 -26.30 -7.51 2.67
CA ALA A 191 -25.50 -7.66 1.45
C ALA A 191 -24.44 -6.54 1.30
N ASP A 192 -24.75 -5.31 1.73
CA ASP A 192 -23.77 -4.21 1.76
C ASP A 192 -22.65 -4.54 2.76
N TRP A 193 -22.97 -5.02 3.95
CA TRP A 193 -21.98 -5.42 4.96
C TRP A 193 -21.12 -6.61 4.54
N ASP A 194 -21.70 -7.57 3.82
CA ASP A 194 -20.97 -8.71 3.23
C ASP A 194 -20.00 -8.24 2.14
N ALA A 195 -20.40 -7.27 1.32
CA ALA A 195 -19.53 -6.64 0.33
C ALA A 195 -18.37 -5.90 1.00
N LEU A 196 -18.66 -5.09 2.03
CA LEU A 196 -17.67 -4.34 2.82
C LEU A 196 -16.66 -5.29 3.48
N SER A 197 -17.12 -6.41 4.05
CA SER A 197 -16.26 -7.41 4.67
C SER A 197 -15.29 -8.05 3.68
N TRP A 198 -15.77 -8.34 2.47
CA TRP A 198 -14.92 -8.89 1.41
C TRP A 198 -13.89 -7.90 0.90
N PHE A 199 -14.29 -6.64 0.66
CA PHE A 199 -13.33 -5.59 0.31
C PHE A 199 -12.29 -5.39 1.39
N ARG A 200 -12.68 -5.43 2.68
CA ARG A 200 -11.76 -5.38 3.82
C ARG A 200 -10.73 -6.51 3.75
N ASP A 201 -11.18 -7.74 3.50
CA ASP A 201 -10.28 -8.90 3.48
C ASP A 201 -9.21 -8.80 2.37
N ILE A 202 -9.59 -8.30 1.19
CA ILE A 202 -8.65 -7.99 0.10
C ILE A 202 -7.70 -6.86 0.51
N LEU A 203 -8.25 -5.73 0.95
CA LEU A 203 -7.46 -4.53 1.28
C LEU A 203 -6.53 -4.73 2.49
N ARG A 204 -6.83 -5.67 3.38
CA ARG A 204 -5.91 -6.08 4.45
C ARG A 204 -4.58 -6.61 3.91
N MET A 205 -4.58 -7.26 2.73
CA MET A 205 -3.34 -7.69 2.08
C MET A 205 -2.55 -6.49 1.54
N PHE A 206 -3.26 -5.44 1.07
CA PHE A 206 -2.63 -4.17 0.66
C PHE A 206 -2.00 -3.46 1.85
N ASP A 207 -2.73 -3.39 2.98
CA ASP A 207 -2.23 -2.82 4.24
C ASP A 207 -0.99 -3.57 4.75
N SER A 208 -0.99 -4.91 4.62
CA SER A 208 0.17 -5.75 4.96
C SER A 208 1.44 -5.35 4.20
N CYS A 209 1.33 -5.02 2.91
CA CYS A 209 2.46 -4.49 2.13
C CYS A 209 2.78 -3.04 2.50
N LEU A 210 1.76 -2.19 2.68
CA LEU A 210 1.92 -0.78 3.00
C LEU A 210 2.77 -0.60 4.26
N LEU A 211 2.41 -1.27 5.35
CA LEU A 211 3.11 -1.20 6.63
C LEU A 211 4.59 -1.62 6.54
N ARG A 212 4.95 -2.47 5.55
CA ARG A 212 6.32 -2.92 5.32
C ARG A 212 7.10 -2.02 4.37
N LEU A 213 6.43 -1.26 3.51
CA LEU A 213 7.05 -0.48 2.45
C LEU A 213 6.97 1.05 2.64
N GLU A 214 6.19 1.54 3.60
CA GLU A 214 6.09 2.98 3.91
C GLU A 214 7.24 3.51 4.80
N GLY A 215 8.18 2.63 5.19
CA GLY A 215 9.32 2.99 6.03
C GLY A 215 10.43 3.77 5.31
N ASP A 216 11.40 4.22 6.11
CA ASP A 216 12.54 5.04 5.68
C ASP A 216 13.86 4.24 5.58
N CYS A 217 13.77 2.90 5.58
CA CYS A 217 14.90 1.99 5.59
C CYS A 217 15.84 2.19 6.80
N GLN A 218 15.37 2.77 7.91
CA GLN A 218 16.15 2.89 9.14
C GLN A 218 15.79 1.80 10.16
N LEU A 219 16.80 1.19 10.78
CA LEU A 219 16.57 0.31 11.92
C LEU A 219 16.15 1.15 13.13
N ARG A 220 14.99 0.84 13.70
CA ARG A 220 14.51 1.49 14.93
C ARG A 220 13.82 0.47 15.83
N VAL A 221 13.93 0.66 17.14
CA VAL A 221 13.08 -0.03 18.12
C VAL A 221 11.65 0.50 17.96
N ARG A 222 10.74 -0.37 17.50
CA ARG A 222 9.32 -0.05 17.30
C ARG A 222 8.50 -0.40 18.54
N LYS A 223 7.22 -0.02 18.51
CA LYS A 223 6.25 -0.35 19.58
C LYS A 223 6.28 -1.86 19.85
N GLY A 224 6.47 -2.23 21.11
CA GLY A 224 6.69 -3.63 21.51
C GLY A 224 8.16 -4.01 21.73
N GLY A 225 9.10 -3.06 21.62
CA GLY A 225 10.52 -3.28 21.91
C GLY A 225 11.27 -4.05 20.82
N VAL A 226 10.68 -4.16 19.63
CA VAL A 226 11.23 -4.93 18.51
C VAL A 226 11.96 -3.99 17.57
N GLU A 227 13.23 -4.25 17.31
CA GLU A 227 13.96 -3.57 16.24
C GLU A 227 13.37 -3.99 14.89
N ALA A 228 13.08 -3.02 14.02
CA ALA A 228 12.59 -3.31 12.68
C ALA A 228 13.04 -2.28 11.65
N GLN A 229 13.33 -2.76 10.44
CA GLN A 229 13.60 -1.96 9.25
C GLN A 229 12.49 -2.19 8.20
N TYR A 230 11.99 -1.11 7.61
CA TYR A 230 10.90 -1.11 6.63
C TYR A 230 11.22 -0.17 5.47
N GLY A 231 10.57 -0.34 4.32
CA GLY A 231 10.76 0.51 3.14
C GLY A 231 11.96 0.12 2.28
N ILE A 232 12.31 -1.16 2.24
CA ILE A 232 13.46 -1.62 1.46
C ILE A 232 13.04 -1.94 0.01
N ILE A 233 13.73 -1.34 -0.95
CA ILE A 233 13.32 -1.32 -2.36
C ILE A 233 13.22 -2.71 -3.02
N TRP A 234 14.03 -3.69 -2.60
CA TRP A 234 14.02 -5.05 -3.15
C TRP A 234 12.68 -5.77 -2.91
N GLN A 235 11.93 -5.37 -1.87
CA GLN A 235 10.64 -5.96 -1.53
C GLN A 235 9.51 -5.46 -2.46
N VAL A 236 9.73 -4.42 -3.26
CA VAL A 236 8.68 -3.82 -4.09
C VAL A 236 8.20 -4.78 -5.17
N ALA A 237 9.11 -5.43 -5.91
CA ALA A 237 8.71 -6.41 -6.93
C ALA A 237 7.97 -7.61 -6.31
N VAL A 238 8.43 -8.08 -5.14
CA VAL A 238 7.76 -9.13 -4.36
C VAL A 238 6.34 -8.72 -3.96
N ALA A 239 6.14 -7.46 -3.56
CA ALA A 239 4.83 -6.94 -3.19
C ALA A 239 3.86 -6.89 -4.38
N TYR A 240 4.34 -6.59 -5.60
CA TYR A 240 3.49 -6.69 -6.79
C TYR A 240 3.00 -8.11 -7.03
N GLU A 241 3.88 -9.11 -6.96
CA GLU A 241 3.49 -10.53 -7.14
C GLU A 241 2.51 -11.00 -6.07
N PHE A 242 2.75 -10.62 -4.81
CA PHE A 242 1.85 -10.94 -3.70
C PHE A 242 0.44 -10.37 -3.92
N LEU A 243 0.36 -9.10 -4.33
CA LEU A 243 -0.91 -8.42 -4.53
C LEU A 243 -1.62 -8.85 -5.82
N LEU A 244 -0.89 -9.16 -6.89
CA LEU A 244 -1.46 -9.74 -8.11
C LEU A 244 -2.05 -11.12 -7.81
N SER A 245 -1.32 -11.98 -7.09
CA SER A 245 -1.81 -13.28 -6.62
C SER A 245 -3.05 -13.15 -5.75
N THR A 246 -3.09 -12.14 -4.87
CA THR A 246 -4.27 -11.82 -4.04
C THR A 246 -5.47 -11.44 -4.90
N LEU A 247 -5.28 -10.56 -5.88
CA LEU A 247 -6.35 -10.12 -6.77
C LEU A 247 -6.82 -11.26 -7.70
N GLU A 248 -5.94 -12.17 -8.12
CA GLU A 248 -6.32 -13.33 -8.92
C GLU A 248 -7.19 -14.32 -8.13
N LYS A 249 -6.86 -14.58 -6.87
CA LYS A 249 -7.75 -15.33 -5.97
C LYS A 249 -9.11 -14.62 -5.82
N ALA A 250 -9.09 -13.31 -5.61
CA ALA A 250 -10.32 -12.51 -5.53
C ALA A 250 -11.15 -12.53 -6.83
N LYS A 251 -10.52 -12.63 -8.01
CA LYS A 251 -11.26 -12.80 -9.28
C LYS A 251 -12.05 -14.11 -9.29
N THR A 252 -11.45 -15.21 -8.84
CA THR A 252 -12.14 -16.50 -8.73
C THR A 252 -13.31 -16.40 -7.75
N GLU A 253 -13.09 -15.84 -6.56
CA GLU A 253 -14.13 -15.64 -5.55
C GLU A 253 -15.28 -14.78 -6.06
N ALA A 254 -14.99 -13.72 -6.82
CA ALA A 254 -15.99 -12.81 -7.37
C ALA A 254 -17.02 -13.54 -8.26
N THR A 255 -16.63 -14.61 -8.96
CA THR A 255 -17.55 -15.36 -9.83
C THR A 255 -18.68 -16.07 -9.09
N HIS A 256 -18.48 -16.34 -7.79
CA HIS A 256 -19.42 -17.07 -6.95
C HIS A 256 -20.27 -16.16 -6.03
N ARG A 257 -20.13 -14.82 -6.13
CA ARG A 257 -20.89 -13.86 -5.33
C ARG A 257 -22.25 -13.56 -5.94
N VAL A 258 -23.14 -12.91 -5.17
CA VAL A 258 -24.54 -12.60 -5.58
C VAL A 258 -24.61 -11.75 -6.86
N GLU A 259 -23.65 -10.83 -7.06
CA GLU A 259 -23.56 -10.00 -8.27
C GLU A 259 -22.19 -10.17 -8.96
N PRO A 260 -21.94 -11.31 -9.65
CA PRO A 260 -20.60 -11.63 -10.17
C PRO A 260 -20.03 -10.55 -11.08
N SER A 261 -20.86 -9.90 -11.89
CA SER A 261 -20.45 -8.84 -12.82
C SER A 261 -19.88 -7.61 -12.11
N TYR A 262 -20.53 -7.17 -11.02
CA TYR A 262 -20.07 -6.04 -10.20
C TYR A 262 -18.72 -6.37 -9.55
N TYR A 263 -18.65 -7.46 -8.80
CA TYR A 263 -17.43 -7.85 -8.07
C TYR A 263 -16.26 -8.16 -9.02
N SER A 264 -16.52 -8.82 -10.16
CA SER A 264 -15.49 -9.07 -11.18
C SER A 264 -14.98 -7.77 -11.78
N SER A 265 -15.87 -6.80 -12.02
CA SER A 265 -15.48 -5.48 -12.54
C SER A 265 -14.61 -4.69 -11.55
N CYS A 266 -14.93 -4.74 -10.25
CA CYS A 266 -14.10 -4.16 -9.19
C CYS A 266 -12.68 -4.75 -9.20
N VAL A 267 -12.57 -6.07 -9.12
CA VAL A 267 -11.27 -6.75 -9.02
C VAL A 267 -10.47 -6.61 -10.31
N ASN A 268 -11.11 -6.70 -11.48
CA ASN A 268 -10.44 -6.49 -12.76
C ASN A 268 -9.91 -5.05 -12.90
N SER A 269 -10.64 -4.05 -12.41
CA SER A 269 -10.19 -2.65 -12.40
C SER A 269 -8.96 -2.47 -11.51
N ALA A 270 -8.97 -3.08 -10.32
CA ALA A 270 -7.82 -3.09 -9.41
C ALA A 270 -6.61 -3.80 -10.03
N TRP A 271 -6.82 -5.00 -10.58
CA TRP A 271 -5.76 -5.80 -11.20
C TRP A 271 -5.14 -5.07 -12.38
N ALA A 272 -5.96 -4.49 -13.27
CA ALA A 272 -5.45 -3.72 -14.41
C ALA A 272 -4.66 -2.49 -13.96
N LYS A 273 -5.08 -1.82 -12.88
CA LYS A 273 -4.35 -0.69 -12.30
C LYS A 273 -3.02 -1.11 -11.69
N LEU A 274 -3.00 -2.22 -10.95
CA LEU A 274 -1.78 -2.74 -10.32
C LEU A 274 -0.79 -3.19 -11.40
N ASN A 275 -1.26 -3.95 -12.40
CA ASN A 275 -0.45 -4.41 -13.51
C ASN A 275 0.11 -3.24 -14.34
N LYS A 276 -0.66 -2.18 -14.57
CA LYS A 276 -0.18 -0.95 -15.22
C LYS A 276 1.04 -0.36 -14.52
N TYR A 277 1.08 -0.37 -13.18
CA TYR A 277 2.22 0.13 -12.45
C TYR A 277 3.33 -0.90 -12.31
N TYR A 278 3.00 -2.18 -12.36
CA TYR A 278 4.00 -3.23 -12.37
C TYR A 278 4.87 -3.19 -13.63
N THR A 279 4.27 -2.96 -14.80
CA THR A 279 5.03 -2.78 -16.05
C THR A 279 5.93 -1.54 -16.03
N LYS A 280 5.73 -0.60 -15.09
CA LYS A 280 6.60 0.57 -14.95
C LYS A 280 7.88 0.30 -14.16
N LEU A 281 8.04 -0.88 -13.57
CA LEU A 281 9.33 -1.23 -12.97
C LEU A 281 10.45 -1.29 -14.02
N ASP A 282 10.10 -1.59 -15.28
CA ASP A 282 11.00 -1.57 -16.43
C ASP A 282 11.56 -0.17 -16.74
N GLU A 283 10.86 0.89 -16.32
CA GLU A 283 11.33 2.27 -16.47
C GLU A 283 12.50 2.57 -15.50
N THR A 284 12.65 1.82 -14.40
CA THR A 284 13.56 2.16 -13.29
C THR A 284 14.36 0.93 -12.85
N PRO A 285 15.55 0.68 -13.45
CA PRO A 285 16.35 -0.53 -13.24
C PRO A 285 16.69 -0.86 -11.78
N ILE A 286 16.66 0.14 -10.89
CA ILE A 286 17.01 -0.03 -9.47
C ILE A 286 16.10 -1.04 -8.75
N TYR A 287 14.85 -1.21 -9.19
CA TYR A 287 13.95 -2.23 -8.62
C TYR A 287 14.51 -3.65 -8.85
N TYR A 288 14.98 -3.92 -10.07
CA TYR A 288 15.58 -5.21 -10.43
C TYR A 288 16.97 -5.37 -9.81
N ALA A 289 17.81 -4.33 -9.89
CA ALA A 289 19.15 -4.36 -9.31
C ALA A 289 19.12 -4.68 -7.81
N ALA A 290 18.27 -4.01 -7.04
CA ALA A 290 18.17 -4.27 -5.60
C ALA A 290 17.63 -5.67 -5.27
N THR A 291 16.73 -6.21 -6.11
CA THR A 291 16.22 -7.57 -5.96
C THR A 291 17.31 -8.60 -6.24
N VAL A 292 18.09 -8.42 -7.32
CA VAL A 292 19.14 -9.35 -7.74
C VAL A 292 20.40 -9.24 -6.86
N LEU A 293 20.64 -8.09 -6.24
CA LEU A 293 21.70 -7.90 -5.25
C LEU A 293 21.29 -8.42 -3.85
N HIS A 294 20.07 -8.95 -3.67
CA HIS A 294 19.68 -9.56 -2.41
C HIS A 294 20.35 -10.95 -2.26
N PRO A 295 21.11 -11.20 -1.18
CA PRO A 295 21.91 -12.42 -1.03
C PRO A 295 21.11 -13.72 -0.96
N GLY A 296 19.93 -13.69 -0.34
CA GLY A 296 19.05 -14.85 -0.25
C GLY A 296 18.12 -15.07 -1.45
N ILE A 297 18.14 -14.21 -2.48
CA ILE A 297 17.14 -14.25 -3.57
C ILE A 297 17.82 -14.19 -4.94
N GLN A 298 18.63 -13.17 -5.20
CA GLN A 298 19.24 -12.96 -6.53
C GLN A 298 18.21 -13.09 -7.68
N TRP A 299 18.53 -13.85 -8.73
CA TRP A 299 17.63 -14.13 -9.85
C TRP A 299 16.49 -15.09 -9.53
N SER A 300 16.49 -15.77 -8.37
CA SER A 300 15.52 -16.83 -8.10
C SER A 300 14.09 -16.33 -8.10
N PHE A 301 13.85 -15.19 -7.45
CA PHE A 301 12.55 -14.55 -7.41
C PHE A 301 12.09 -14.19 -8.82
N LEU A 302 12.90 -13.44 -9.59
CA LEU A 302 12.50 -13.02 -10.93
C LEU A 302 12.30 -14.21 -11.86
N THR A 303 13.10 -15.27 -11.72
CA THR A 303 12.94 -16.51 -12.52
C THR A 303 11.65 -17.25 -12.16
N LYS A 304 11.25 -17.26 -10.88
CA LYS A 304 10.00 -17.88 -10.43
C LYS A 304 8.77 -17.03 -10.79
N ALA A 305 8.84 -15.73 -10.54
CA ALA A 305 7.78 -14.77 -10.85
C ALA A 305 7.55 -14.64 -12.37
N TYR A 306 8.62 -14.66 -13.17
CA TYR A 306 8.56 -14.50 -14.63
C TYR A 306 8.76 -15.82 -15.37
N GLY A 307 8.60 -16.97 -14.72
CA GLY A 307 8.92 -18.27 -15.31
C GLY A 307 8.17 -18.58 -16.62
N GLU A 308 6.97 -18.03 -16.81
CA GLU A 308 6.19 -18.16 -18.04
C GLU A 308 6.42 -17.01 -19.04
N LYS A 309 7.27 -16.03 -18.69
CA LYS A 309 7.53 -14.79 -19.43
C LYS A 309 9.04 -14.59 -19.62
N GLU A 310 9.65 -15.47 -20.41
CA GLU A 310 11.10 -15.42 -20.68
C GLU A 310 11.58 -14.05 -21.20
N GLU A 311 10.76 -13.38 -22.03
CA GLU A 311 11.05 -12.03 -22.53
C GLU A 311 11.21 -11.00 -21.40
N TRP A 312 10.44 -11.12 -20.31
CA TRP A 312 10.51 -10.20 -19.17
C TRP A 312 11.80 -10.43 -18.37
N LEU A 313 12.17 -11.70 -18.17
CA LEU A 313 13.43 -12.06 -17.52
C LEU A 313 14.63 -11.57 -18.35
N PHE A 314 14.57 -11.71 -19.67
CA PHE A 314 15.59 -11.21 -20.58
C PHE A 314 15.71 -9.67 -20.52
N ALA A 315 14.59 -8.94 -20.55
CA ALA A 315 14.58 -7.49 -20.41
C ALA A 315 15.18 -7.04 -19.07
N ALA A 316 14.80 -7.69 -17.95
CA ALA A 316 15.36 -7.39 -16.63
C ALA A 316 16.89 -7.61 -16.58
N ARG A 317 17.41 -8.69 -17.20
CA ARG A 317 18.86 -8.94 -17.33
C ARG A 317 19.55 -7.83 -18.10
N GLN A 318 18.99 -7.40 -19.24
CA GLN A 318 19.55 -6.30 -20.02
C GLN A 318 19.56 -4.98 -19.24
N LEU A 319 18.49 -4.67 -18.50
CA LEU A 319 18.43 -3.46 -17.68
C LEU A 319 19.50 -3.43 -16.60
N ILE A 320 19.74 -4.55 -15.91
CA ILE A 320 20.80 -4.65 -14.89
C ILE A 320 22.19 -4.57 -15.52
N GLN A 321 22.42 -5.30 -16.63
CA GLN A 321 23.71 -5.28 -17.31
C GLN A 321 24.05 -3.86 -17.78
N LYS A 322 23.10 -3.18 -18.43
CA LYS A 322 23.26 -1.81 -18.88
C LYS A 322 23.56 -0.86 -17.72
N LEU A 323 22.81 -0.97 -16.62
CA LEU A 323 23.03 -0.16 -15.42
C LEU A 323 24.45 -0.35 -14.88
N TRP A 324 24.93 -1.60 -14.80
CA TRP A 324 26.28 -1.92 -14.35
C TRP A 324 27.33 -1.32 -15.27
N GLU A 325 27.23 -1.56 -16.57
CA GLU A 325 28.20 -1.15 -17.58
C GLU A 325 28.33 0.37 -17.72
N GLU A 326 27.22 1.08 -17.72
CA GLU A 326 27.20 2.52 -17.99
C GLU A 326 27.50 3.37 -16.76
N GLU A 327 27.27 2.85 -15.54
CA GLU A 327 27.25 3.69 -14.34
C GLU A 327 28.04 3.18 -13.14
N TYR A 328 28.24 1.86 -12.97
CA TYR A 328 28.82 1.30 -11.74
C TYR A 328 30.15 0.57 -11.95
N ARG A 329 30.40 -0.03 -13.12
CA ARG A 329 31.59 -0.86 -13.40
C ARG A 329 32.91 -0.12 -13.16
N ASP A 330 32.98 1.13 -13.61
CA ASP A 330 34.22 1.92 -13.60
C ASP A 330 34.28 2.95 -12.46
N LEU A 331 33.38 2.84 -11.47
CA LEU A 331 33.40 3.76 -10.33
C LEU A 331 34.72 3.60 -9.55
N PRO A 332 35.42 4.70 -9.23
CA PRO A 332 36.64 4.62 -8.44
C PRO A 332 36.33 4.04 -7.06
N ALA A 333 37.17 3.14 -6.56
CA ALA A 333 37.05 2.51 -5.24
C ALA A 333 37.15 3.50 -4.04
N GLN A 334 37.17 4.81 -4.30
CA GLN A 334 37.26 5.86 -3.31
C GLN A 334 35.88 6.21 -2.75
N TRP A 335 35.41 5.39 -1.81
CA TRP A 335 34.35 5.79 -0.89
C TRP A 335 34.99 6.17 0.45
N GLU A 336 35.01 7.47 0.79
CA GLU A 336 35.48 7.91 2.10
C GLU A 336 34.54 7.38 3.21
N ILE A 337 35.18 6.74 4.18
CA ILE A 337 34.57 5.88 5.19
C ILE A 337 33.94 6.74 6.28
N SER A 338 32.62 6.90 6.25
CA SER A 338 31.89 7.09 7.51
C SER A 338 31.66 5.69 8.08
N SER A 339 32.18 5.42 9.28
CA SER A 339 32.00 4.16 9.99
C SER A 339 30.52 3.79 10.04
N SER A 340 30.05 2.99 9.09
CA SER A 340 28.67 2.57 9.04
C SER A 340 28.53 1.40 10.00
N ASN A 341 28.33 1.71 11.29
CA ASN A 341 27.76 0.79 12.26
C ASN A 341 26.29 0.53 11.85
N LEU A 342 26.09 -0.07 10.67
CA LEU A 342 24.78 -0.43 10.17
C LEU A 342 24.26 -1.53 11.09
N PRO A 343 23.19 -1.26 11.84
CA PRO A 343 22.61 -2.26 12.72
C PRO A 343 22.08 -3.45 11.91
N ALA A 344 22.11 -4.65 12.50
CA ALA A 344 21.57 -5.84 11.87
C ALA A 344 20.08 -5.65 11.51
N ALA A 345 19.62 -6.08 10.33
CA ALA A 345 18.17 -6.00 10.09
C ALA A 345 17.44 -6.99 10.98
N VAL A 346 16.50 -6.44 11.73
CA VAL A 346 15.53 -7.23 12.47
C VAL A 346 14.19 -7.06 11.76
N ARG A 347 13.47 -8.16 11.53
CA ARG A 347 12.08 -8.12 11.06
C ARG A 347 11.16 -7.94 12.27
N ALA A 348 10.03 -7.27 12.08
CA ALA A 348 9.01 -7.33 13.11
C ALA A 348 8.50 -8.76 13.30
N ARG A 349 8.41 -9.20 14.55
CA ARG A 349 7.94 -10.53 14.94
C ARG A 349 6.43 -10.70 14.81
N GLU A 350 5.70 -9.63 14.51
CA GLU A 350 4.26 -9.69 14.28
C GLU A 350 3.99 -10.35 12.93
N TYR A 351 3.13 -11.38 12.95
CA TYR A 351 2.77 -12.11 11.74
C TYR A 351 2.22 -11.16 10.68
N ASN A 352 2.77 -11.25 9.48
CA ASN A 352 2.31 -10.50 8.33
C ASN A 352 2.23 -11.45 7.11
N PRO A 353 1.08 -11.56 6.43
CA PRO A 353 0.93 -12.44 5.27
C PRO A 353 1.94 -12.18 4.14
N PHE A 354 2.37 -10.93 3.96
CA PHE A 354 3.39 -10.55 2.99
C PHE A 354 4.75 -11.19 3.32
N ASP A 355 5.13 -11.23 4.60
CA ASP A 355 6.38 -11.89 5.03
C ASP A 355 6.34 -13.39 4.75
N SER A 356 5.20 -14.05 4.96
CA SER A 356 5.05 -15.49 4.69
C SER A 356 5.19 -15.82 3.20
N PHE A 357 4.57 -15.02 2.33
CA PHE A 357 4.71 -15.17 0.88
C PHE A 357 6.16 -14.97 0.43
N GLN A 358 6.83 -13.96 0.99
CA GLN A 358 8.24 -13.70 0.73
C GLN A 358 9.13 -14.88 1.15
N ASP A 359 8.89 -15.50 2.31
CA ASP A 359 9.70 -16.62 2.79
C ASP A 359 9.48 -17.90 1.95
N GLU A 360 8.26 -18.16 1.48
CA GLU A 360 7.97 -19.23 0.53
C GLU A 360 8.75 -19.04 -0.78
N LEU A 361 8.86 -17.80 -1.26
CA LEU A 361 9.64 -17.43 -2.44
C LEU A 361 11.15 -17.61 -2.25
N ILE A 362 11.68 -17.30 -1.07
CA ILE A 362 13.11 -17.43 -0.73
C ILE A 362 13.54 -18.91 -0.64
N SER A 363 12.66 -19.79 -0.15
CA SER A 363 13.00 -21.20 0.14
C SER A 363 13.34 -22.07 -1.09
N SER A 364 13.08 -21.58 -2.31
CA SER A 364 13.17 -22.36 -3.54
C SER A 364 14.34 -21.92 -4.44
N THR A 365 15.62 -22.17 -4.07
CA THR A 365 16.68 -22.14 -5.10
C THR A 365 18.02 -22.82 -4.79
N ARG A 366 18.58 -23.41 -5.87
CA ARG A 366 19.99 -23.79 -6.08
C ARG A 366 20.30 -23.57 -7.55
N HIS A 367 21.32 -22.80 -7.94
CA HIS A 367 22.10 -22.98 -9.18
C HIS A 367 23.47 -22.29 -8.99
N GLY A 368 24.52 -22.81 -9.61
CA GLY A 368 25.84 -22.19 -9.63
C GLY A 368 26.53 -22.49 -10.96
N HIS A 369 27.23 -21.51 -11.51
CA HIS A 369 28.13 -21.65 -12.66
C HIS A 369 29.51 -21.12 -12.26
N ASN A 370 30.56 -21.77 -12.75
CA ASN A 370 31.95 -21.47 -12.40
C ASN A 370 32.64 -20.83 -13.60
N GLU A 371 32.52 -19.51 -13.75
CA GLU A 371 33.45 -18.61 -14.44
C GLU A 371 32.84 -17.20 -14.42
N ALA A 372 33.61 -16.19 -14.00
CA ALA A 372 33.16 -14.81 -13.88
C ALA A 372 34.22 -13.86 -14.45
N THR A 373 33.80 -12.93 -15.30
CA THR A 373 34.69 -11.97 -15.99
C THR A 373 34.68 -10.58 -15.35
N ASP A 374 33.64 -10.24 -14.58
CA ASP A 374 33.56 -9.02 -13.78
C ASP A 374 32.89 -9.25 -12.41
N GLU A 375 32.81 -8.22 -11.56
CA GLU A 375 32.28 -8.36 -10.19
C GLU A 375 30.78 -8.67 -10.17
N LEU A 376 30.01 -8.21 -11.16
CA LEU A 376 28.59 -8.56 -11.27
C LEU A 376 28.45 -10.05 -11.61
N GLU A 377 29.21 -10.55 -12.58
CA GLU A 377 29.24 -11.99 -12.89
C GLU A 377 29.77 -12.83 -11.71
N ARG A 378 30.75 -12.31 -10.97
CA ARG A 378 31.27 -12.94 -9.75
C ARG A 378 30.16 -13.07 -8.71
N TRP A 379 29.42 -12.00 -8.48
CA TRP A 379 28.25 -12.04 -7.59
C TRP A 379 27.21 -13.07 -8.03
N LEU A 380 26.86 -13.05 -9.31
CA LEU A 380 25.82 -13.93 -9.87
C LEU A 380 26.23 -15.41 -9.94
N SER A 381 27.54 -15.70 -9.93
CA SER A 381 28.09 -17.05 -9.92
C SER A 381 28.25 -17.64 -8.52
N ILE A 382 28.38 -16.80 -7.48
CA ILE A 382 28.47 -17.25 -6.09
C ILE A 382 27.17 -17.96 -5.69
N LYS A 383 27.31 -19.20 -5.20
CA LYS A 383 26.20 -19.93 -4.59
C LYS A 383 25.66 -19.13 -3.41
N GLN A 384 24.34 -18.93 -3.39
CA GLN A 384 23.62 -18.27 -2.31
C GLN A 384 24.06 -18.82 -0.94
N ASP A 385 24.46 -17.93 -0.04
CA ASP A 385 24.85 -18.30 1.31
C ASP A 385 23.59 -18.55 2.15
N ILE A 386 23.12 -19.80 2.09
CA ILE A 386 21.90 -20.30 2.73
C ILE A 386 21.95 -20.12 4.26
N TYR A 387 23.14 -19.97 4.85
CA TYR A 387 23.31 -19.83 6.30
C TYR A 387 23.15 -18.40 6.80
N THR A 388 23.03 -17.45 5.88
CA THR A 388 22.89 -16.05 6.27
C THR A 388 21.45 -15.62 6.11
N THR A 389 20.73 -15.60 7.22
CA THR A 389 19.45 -14.92 7.39
C THR A 389 19.65 -13.40 7.31
N TYR A 390 20.38 -12.91 6.31
CA TYR A 390 20.47 -11.47 6.04
C TYR A 390 19.16 -11.03 5.41
N HIS A 391 18.22 -10.73 6.28
CA HIS A 391 17.02 -9.96 5.97
C HIS A 391 17.38 -8.54 5.46
N ASN A 392 18.64 -8.11 5.64
CA ASN A 392 19.22 -6.90 5.09
C ASN A 392 20.27 -7.18 3.99
N PRO A 393 20.00 -6.87 2.73
CA PRO A 393 21.05 -6.80 1.73
C PRO A 393 22.14 -5.78 2.08
N LEU A 394 21.79 -4.66 2.74
CA LEU A 394 22.76 -3.59 3.02
C LEU A 394 23.81 -4.02 4.04
N GLU A 395 23.42 -4.82 5.03
CA GLU A 395 24.34 -5.39 6.02
C GLU A 395 25.31 -6.38 5.36
N TYR A 396 24.78 -7.27 4.53
CA TYR A 396 25.58 -8.22 3.75
C TYR A 396 26.65 -7.49 2.91
N TRP A 397 26.22 -6.52 2.10
CA TRP A 397 27.14 -5.76 1.26
C TRP A 397 28.11 -4.92 2.09
N SER A 398 27.69 -4.39 3.23
CA SER A 398 28.59 -3.66 4.14
C SER A 398 29.66 -4.57 4.75
N ALA A 399 29.34 -5.82 5.07
CA ALA A 399 30.31 -6.78 5.59
C ALA A 399 31.31 -7.22 4.50
N LYS A 400 30.81 -7.46 3.27
CA LYS A 400 31.63 -7.83 2.10
C LYS A 400 32.50 -6.70 1.55
N ARG A 401 32.34 -5.45 2.00
CA ARG A 401 33.25 -4.34 1.63
C ARG A 401 34.70 -4.55 2.08
N PHE A 402 34.97 -5.49 3.00
CA PHE A 402 36.28 -5.73 3.59
C PHE A 402 36.92 -7.08 3.23
N GLU A 403 36.27 -7.85 2.34
CA GLU A 403 36.78 -9.12 1.78
C GLU A 403 37.17 -8.93 0.32
#